data_AF-A0A2P2J949-F1
#
_entry.id   AF-A0A2P2J949-F1
#
_cell.length_a   1.000
_cell.length_b   1.000
_cell.length_c   1.000
_cell.angle_alpha   90.00
_cell.angle_beta   90.00
_cell.angle_gamma   90.00
#
_symmetry.space_group_name_H-M   'P 1'
#
loop_
_entity.id
_entity.type
_entity.pdbx_description
1 polymer ?
#
loop_
_entity_poly.entity_id
_entity_poly.type
_entity_poly.pdbx_seq_one_letter_code
_entity_poly.pdbx_strand_id
1 'polypeptide(L)'
;MVSAGLINANPIVYEKKERRVRAADAAATFDEYAVEPIDQLEVFDHIRDIKDPEHPYSLEELKVVAEDAIEVDDLHGYVRVTFTPTVEHCSMATVIGLCLRVKLMRSLPSRYKVDIKVAPGTHASEAAVNKQLNDKERVAAALENPNLVDMVDECLAPSYC
;
A
#
# COMPACT_ATOMS: atom_id res chain seq x y z
N MET A 1 8.17 -32.05 0.71
CA MET A 1 6.81 -31.52 0.48
C MET A 1 6.41 -30.75 1.73
N VAL A 2 6.71 -29.45 1.79
CA VAL A 2 6.26 -28.58 2.88
C VAL A 2 5.00 -27.90 2.36
N SER A 3 3.83 -28.30 2.83
CA SER A 3 2.63 -27.48 2.65
C SER A 3 2.91 -26.18 3.38
N ALA A 4 3.08 -25.09 2.63
CA ALA A 4 2.93 -23.75 3.19
C ALA A 4 1.45 -23.63 3.59
N GLY A 5 1.15 -24.04 4.82
CA GLY A 5 -0.16 -23.79 5.40
C GLY A 5 -0.35 -22.28 5.44
N LEU A 6 -1.42 -21.80 4.80
CA LEU A 6 -1.87 -20.42 4.92
C LEU A 6 -1.97 -20.10 6.41
N ILE A 7 -1.19 -19.11 6.87
CA ILE A 7 -1.09 -18.77 8.29
C ILE A 7 -2.45 -18.23 8.80
N ASN A 8 -3.28 -17.73 7.87
CA ASN A 8 -4.65 -17.30 8.14
C ASN A 8 -5.64 -17.95 7.15
N ALA A 9 -6.23 -19.09 7.50
CA ALA A 9 -7.11 -19.81 6.58
C ALA A 9 -8.45 -19.09 6.26
N ASN A 10 -8.83 -18.06 7.03
CA ASN A 10 -10.08 -17.32 6.79
C ASN A 10 -9.99 -15.89 7.38
N PRO A 11 -9.48 -14.90 6.60
CA PRO A 11 -9.39 -13.54 7.09
C PRO A 11 -10.77 -12.89 7.27
N ILE A 12 -10.88 -11.96 8.22
CA ILE A 12 -12.08 -11.14 8.41
C ILE A 12 -12.13 -10.12 7.27
N VAL A 13 -13.20 -10.18 6.47
CA VAL A 13 -13.44 -9.27 5.34
C VAL A 13 -14.39 -8.15 5.78
N TYR A 14 -14.02 -6.91 5.51
CA TYR A 14 -14.78 -5.71 5.81
C TYR A 14 -15.40 -5.13 4.54
N GLU A 15 -16.55 -4.46 4.69
CA GLU A 15 -17.23 -3.80 3.59
C GLU A 15 -16.41 -2.60 3.08
N LYS A 16 -16.15 -2.54 1.77
CA LYS A 16 -15.46 -1.40 1.15
C LYS A 16 -16.27 -0.13 1.30
N LYS A 17 -15.61 0.99 1.58
CA LYS A 17 -16.28 2.29 1.52
C LYS A 17 -16.57 2.65 0.06
N GLU A 18 -17.76 3.16 -0.25
CA GLU A 18 -18.05 3.68 -1.59
C GLU A 18 -17.00 4.74 -1.98
N ARG A 19 -16.45 4.59 -3.20
CA ARG A 19 -15.52 5.57 -3.75
C ARG A 19 -16.28 6.87 -3.95
N ARG A 20 -15.94 7.88 -3.15
CA ARG A 20 -16.45 9.22 -3.40
C ARG A 20 -15.88 9.65 -4.74
N VAL A 21 -16.73 9.81 -5.74
CA VAL A 21 -16.34 10.51 -6.96
C VAL A 21 -15.89 11.88 -6.49
N ARG A 22 -14.62 12.23 -6.73
CA ARG A 22 -14.20 13.62 -6.73
C ARG A 22 -14.99 14.28 -7.84
N ALA A 23 -16.21 14.68 -7.52
CA ALA A 23 -16.99 15.49 -8.42
C ALA A 23 -16.16 16.75 -8.63
N ALA A 24 -16.05 17.16 -9.89
CA ALA A 24 -15.58 18.47 -10.30
C ALA A 24 -16.55 19.58 -9.82
N ASP A 25 -17.06 19.44 -8.60
CA ASP A 25 -18.05 20.30 -7.94
C ASP A 25 -17.34 21.16 -6.89
N ALA A 26 -16.44 22.00 -7.40
CA ALA A 26 -16.24 23.33 -6.86
C ALA A 26 -16.10 24.29 -8.05
N ALA A 27 -17.23 24.56 -8.70
CA ALA A 27 -17.42 25.72 -9.57
C ALA A 27 -17.29 27.03 -8.77
N ALA A 28 -16.10 27.31 -8.26
CA ALA A 28 -15.73 28.54 -7.59
C ALA A 28 -14.22 28.81 -7.76
N THR A 29 -13.86 29.42 -8.88
CA THR A 29 -12.60 30.21 -9.02
C THR A 29 -11.28 29.47 -8.72
N PHE A 30 -11.14 28.19 -9.08
CA PHE A 30 -9.81 27.57 -9.14
C PHE A 30 -9.18 27.84 -10.51
N ASP A 31 -8.01 28.46 -10.49
CA ASP A 31 -7.14 28.59 -11.66
C ASP A 31 -6.92 27.20 -12.26
N GLU A 32 -7.38 26.97 -13.49
CA GLU A 32 -7.31 25.68 -14.20
C GLU A 32 -5.84 25.21 -14.37
N TYR A 33 -4.87 26.09 -14.14
CA TYR A 33 -3.45 25.81 -14.16
C TYR A 33 -2.83 25.56 -12.78
N ALA A 34 -3.59 25.69 -11.68
CA ALA A 34 -3.10 25.37 -10.34
C ALA A 34 -2.99 23.85 -10.18
N VAL A 35 -1.80 23.36 -9.83
CA VAL A 35 -1.59 21.96 -9.50
C VAL A 35 -2.32 21.65 -8.20
N GLU A 36 -3.32 20.78 -8.26
CA GLU A 36 -3.97 20.27 -7.05
C GLU A 36 -2.94 19.48 -6.22
N PRO A 37 -2.80 19.80 -4.92
CA PRO A 37 -1.89 19.07 -4.05
C PRO A 37 -2.40 17.65 -3.83
N ILE A 38 -1.48 16.70 -3.73
CA ILE A 38 -1.83 15.31 -3.42
C ILE A 38 -2.23 15.25 -1.95
N ASP A 39 -3.40 14.69 -1.67
CA ASP A 39 -3.93 14.52 -0.32
C ASP A 39 -3.90 13.04 0.12
N GLN A 40 -4.34 12.79 1.36
CA GLN A 40 -4.39 11.44 1.93
C GLN A 40 -5.35 10.52 1.17
N LEU A 41 -6.49 11.06 0.70
CA LEU A 41 -7.51 10.29 0.00
C LEU A 41 -7.00 9.76 -1.35
N GLU A 42 -6.23 10.57 -2.08
CA GLU A 42 -5.65 10.18 -3.37
C GLU A 42 -4.62 9.05 -3.19
N VAL A 43 -3.77 9.15 -2.17
CA VAL A 43 -2.82 8.09 -1.82
C VAL A 43 -3.56 6.82 -1.41
N PHE A 44 -4.63 6.94 -0.60
CA PHE A 44 -5.47 5.80 -0.21
C PHE A 44 -6.09 5.11 -1.42
N ASP A 45 -6.65 5.89 -2.34
CA ASP A 45 -7.30 5.39 -3.55
C ASP A 45 -6.34 4.65 -4.50
N HIS A 46 -5.05 4.97 -4.45
CA HIS A 46 -4.03 4.22 -5.19
C HIS A 46 -3.72 2.84 -4.58
N ILE A 47 -3.80 2.69 -3.25
CA ILE A 47 -3.33 1.49 -2.55
C ILE A 47 -4.46 0.59 -2.05
N ARG A 48 -5.69 1.09 -1.93
CA ARG A 48 -6.84 0.37 -1.36
C ARG A 48 -7.18 -0.93 -2.10
N ASP A 49 -7.01 -0.95 -3.42
CA ASP A 49 -7.36 -2.07 -4.29
C ASP A 49 -6.21 -3.07 -4.54
N ILE A 50 -5.05 -2.84 -3.94
CA ILE A 50 -3.96 -3.83 -3.96
C ILE A 50 -4.48 -5.12 -3.33
N LYS A 51 -4.23 -6.25 -3.98
CA LYS A 51 -4.63 -7.56 -3.48
C LYS A 51 -3.62 -8.08 -2.47
N ASP A 52 -4.13 -8.84 -1.51
CA ASP A 52 -3.30 -9.60 -0.60
C ASP A 52 -2.62 -10.77 -1.36
N PRO A 53 -1.34 -11.05 -1.09
CA PRO A 53 -0.62 -12.13 -1.78
C PRO A 53 -1.10 -13.54 -1.40
N GLU A 54 -1.81 -13.69 -0.27
CA GLU A 54 -2.34 -14.97 0.20
C GLU A 54 -3.85 -15.13 -0.06
N HIS A 55 -4.56 -14.00 -0.26
CA HIS A 55 -6.02 -13.98 -0.36
C HIS A 55 -6.53 -13.16 -1.56
N PRO A 56 -7.68 -13.52 -2.16
CA PRO A 56 -8.26 -12.77 -3.27
C PRO A 56 -8.91 -11.43 -2.87
N TYR A 57 -8.65 -10.95 -1.65
CA TYR A 57 -9.21 -9.72 -1.08
C TYR A 57 -8.20 -8.58 -1.18
N SER A 58 -8.72 -7.37 -1.20
CA SER A 58 -7.94 -6.15 -1.20
C SER A 58 -7.44 -5.77 0.21
N LEU A 59 -6.38 -4.98 0.27
CA LEU A 59 -5.81 -4.51 1.53
C LEU A 59 -6.80 -3.67 2.35
N GLU A 60 -7.73 -2.95 1.71
CA GLU A 60 -8.82 -2.26 2.40
C GLU A 60 -9.81 -3.24 3.04
N GLU A 61 -10.25 -4.25 2.28
CA GLU A 61 -11.17 -5.28 2.76
C GLU A 61 -10.60 -6.07 3.93
N LEU A 62 -9.28 -6.17 4.04
CA LEU A 62 -8.59 -6.84 5.14
C LEU A 62 -8.21 -5.89 6.28
N LYS A 63 -8.54 -4.59 6.20
CA LYS A 63 -8.06 -3.54 7.11
C LYS A 63 -6.53 -3.50 7.27
N VAL A 64 -5.81 -3.93 6.24
CA VAL A 64 -4.35 -3.83 6.22
C VAL A 64 -3.92 -2.39 6.01
N VAL A 65 -4.68 -1.63 5.21
CA VAL A 65 -4.50 -0.20 5.03
C VAL A 65 -5.78 0.54 5.35
N ALA A 66 -5.63 1.76 5.86
CA ALA A 66 -6.73 2.66 6.16
C ALA A 66 -6.31 4.11 5.84
N GLU A 67 -7.28 4.95 5.52
CA GLU A 67 -7.06 6.35 5.13
C GLU A 67 -6.37 7.15 6.24
N ASP A 68 -6.74 6.92 7.51
CA ASP A 68 -6.18 7.55 8.70
C ASP A 68 -4.73 7.11 9.00
N ALA A 69 -4.28 6.01 8.40
CA ALA A 69 -2.92 5.50 8.53
C ALA A 69 -1.95 6.08 7.48
N ILE A 70 -2.42 7.05 6.68
CA ILE A 70 -1.66 7.71 5.62
C ILE A 70 -1.39 9.15 6.01
N GLU A 71 -0.12 9.54 5.91
CA GLU A 71 0.32 10.91 6.13
C GLU A 71 0.95 11.44 4.85
N VAL A 72 0.49 12.61 4.42
CA VAL A 72 0.96 13.27 3.20
C VAL A 72 1.42 14.68 3.53
N ASP A 73 2.63 15.01 3.08
CA ASP A 73 3.22 16.34 3.12
C ASP A 73 3.62 16.73 1.69
N ASP A 74 2.70 17.41 0.99
CA ASP A 74 2.92 17.83 -0.40
C ASP A 74 4.08 18.82 -0.50
N LEU A 75 4.21 19.75 0.46
CA LEU A 75 5.24 20.79 0.45
C LEU A 75 6.66 20.20 0.48
N HIS A 76 6.89 19.19 1.32
CA HIS A 76 8.19 18.52 1.41
C HIS A 76 8.30 17.29 0.49
N GLY A 77 7.24 16.96 -0.25
CA GLY A 77 7.18 15.78 -1.12
C GLY A 77 7.39 14.50 -0.32
N TYR A 78 6.58 14.27 0.71
CA TYR A 78 6.73 13.10 1.58
C TYR A 78 5.38 12.40 1.78
N VAL A 79 5.39 11.08 1.66
CA VAL A 79 4.23 10.22 1.94
C VAL A 79 4.67 9.11 2.87
N ARG A 80 3.99 8.98 3.99
CA ARG A 80 4.14 7.85 4.91
C ARG A 80 2.87 7.03 4.95
N VAL A 81 3.01 5.73 4.72
CA VAL A 81 1.90 4.78 4.87
C VAL A 81 2.24 3.82 6.00
N THR A 82 1.33 3.73 6.96
CA THR A 82 1.38 2.74 8.04
C THR A 82 0.38 1.64 7.72
N PHE A 83 0.83 0.39 7.62
CA PHE A 83 -0.05 -0.75 7.35
C PHE A 83 -0.03 -1.74 8.51
N THR A 84 -1.15 -2.43 8.71
CA THR A 84 -1.34 -3.39 9.81
C THR A 84 -1.44 -4.80 9.21
N PRO A 85 -0.44 -5.67 9.38
CA PRO A 85 -0.53 -7.05 8.94
C PRO A 85 -1.74 -7.75 9.58
N THR A 86 -2.39 -8.65 8.84
CA THR A 86 -3.57 -9.38 9.34
C THR A 86 -3.23 -10.34 10.48
N VAL A 87 -1.96 -10.77 10.59
CA VAL A 87 -1.43 -11.66 11.65
C VAL A 87 -0.02 -11.26 12.08
N GLU A 88 0.29 -11.45 13.36
CA GLU A 88 1.56 -11.02 13.99
C GLU A 88 2.82 -11.76 13.47
N HIS A 89 2.63 -12.88 12.76
CA HIS A 89 3.67 -13.70 12.15
C HIS A 89 3.54 -13.78 10.62
N CYS A 90 2.99 -12.75 9.99
CA CYS A 90 2.77 -12.73 8.54
C CYS A 90 4.13 -12.78 7.80
N SER A 91 4.43 -13.93 7.19
CA SER A 91 5.60 -14.09 6.30
C SER A 91 5.54 -13.15 5.10
N MET A 92 4.34 -12.69 4.74
CA MET A 92 4.08 -11.81 3.60
C MET A 92 4.03 -10.32 3.95
N ALA A 93 4.29 -9.92 5.20
CA ALA A 93 4.30 -8.50 5.58
C ALA A 93 5.31 -7.68 4.75
N THR A 94 6.48 -8.25 4.44
CA THR A 94 7.47 -7.60 3.56
C THR A 94 6.97 -7.49 2.12
N VAL A 95 6.23 -8.49 1.61
CA VAL A 95 5.68 -8.46 0.25
C VAL A 95 4.58 -7.41 0.15
N ILE A 96 3.65 -7.36 1.11
CA ILE A 96 2.61 -6.33 1.21
C ILE A 96 3.25 -4.93 1.21
N GLY A 97 4.26 -4.72 2.05
CA GLY A 97 5.01 -3.46 2.10
C GLY A 97 5.71 -3.12 0.78
N LEU A 98 6.24 -4.12 0.06
CA LEU A 98 6.84 -3.94 -1.26
C LEU A 98 5.79 -3.54 -2.31
N CYS A 99 4.63 -4.20 -2.32
CA CYS A 99 3.51 -3.86 -3.20
C CYS A 99 3.06 -2.40 -2.98
N LEU A 100 2.89 -1.98 -1.72
CA LEU A 100 2.58 -0.59 -1.37
C LEU A 100 3.63 0.38 -1.91
N ARG A 101 4.92 0.08 -1.68
CA ARG A 101 6.02 0.93 -2.13
C ARG A 101 6.05 1.04 -3.66
N VAL A 102 5.95 -0.07 -4.37
CA VAL A 102 5.97 -0.11 -5.84
C VAL A 102 4.77 0.62 -6.43
N LYS A 103 3.56 0.41 -5.88
CA LYS A 103 2.35 1.10 -6.34
C LYS A 103 2.49 2.62 -6.23
N LEU A 104 2.91 3.11 -5.06
CA LEU A 104 3.08 4.55 -4.84
C LEU A 104 4.23 5.13 -5.66
N MET A 105 5.34 4.42 -5.83
CA MET A 105 6.42 4.86 -6.73
C MET A 105 5.98 4.93 -8.21
N ARG A 106 5.05 4.08 -8.65
CA ARG A 106 4.50 4.09 -10.02
C ARG A 106 3.40 5.14 -10.20
N SER A 107 2.65 5.46 -9.15
CA SER A 107 1.47 6.36 -9.21
C SER A 107 1.78 7.81 -8.85
N LEU A 108 2.74 8.07 -7.95
CA LEU A 108 3.05 9.42 -7.48
C LEU A 108 4.21 10.05 -8.28
N PRO A 109 4.27 11.39 -8.40
CA PRO A 109 5.40 12.09 -8.98
C PRO A 109 6.72 11.79 -8.23
N SER A 110 7.84 11.72 -8.95
CA SER A 110 9.16 11.35 -8.39
C SER A 110 9.70 12.29 -7.31
N ARG A 111 9.10 13.48 -7.11
CA ARG A 111 9.39 14.37 -5.98
C ARG A 111 9.04 13.75 -4.63
N TYR A 112 8.10 12.79 -4.63
CA TYR A 112 7.61 12.16 -3.42
C TYR A 112 8.55 11.08 -2.88
N LYS A 113 8.94 11.23 -1.62
CA LYS A 113 9.63 10.21 -0.84
C LYS A 113 8.60 9.37 -0.11
N VAL A 114 8.53 8.10 -0.49
CA VAL A 114 7.62 7.12 0.11
C VAL A 114 8.32 6.38 1.25
N ASP A 115 7.76 6.49 2.46
CA ASP A 115 8.11 5.74 3.68
C ASP A 115 6.98 4.75 4.00
N ILE A 116 7.30 3.46 4.06
CA ILE A 116 6.33 2.41 4.40
C ILE A 116 6.71 1.83 5.75
N LYS A 117 5.74 1.78 6.67
CA LYS A 117 5.93 1.23 8.01
C LYS A 117 4.82 0.26 8.38
N VAL A 118 5.20 -0.76 9.12
CA VAL A 118 4.28 -1.62 9.85
C VAL A 118 3.78 -0.85 11.08
N ALA A 119 2.49 -1.00 11.40
CA ALA A 119 1.88 -0.40 12.58
C ALA A 119 2.57 -0.89 13.88
N PRO A 120 2.88 0.01 14.83
CA PRO A 120 3.62 -0.37 16.03
C PRO A 120 2.95 -1.48 16.84
N GLY A 121 3.72 -2.52 17.16
CA GLY A 121 3.24 -3.64 17.99
C GLY A 121 2.34 -4.64 17.26
N THR A 122 2.16 -4.52 15.94
CA THR A 122 1.28 -5.42 15.15
C THR A 122 2.02 -6.58 14.49
N HIS A 123 3.35 -6.62 14.56
CA HIS A 123 4.16 -7.66 13.95
C HIS A 123 5.38 -8.01 14.80
N ALA A 124 5.67 -9.30 14.97
CA ALA A 124 6.77 -9.76 15.82
C ALA A 124 8.15 -9.29 15.35
N SER A 125 8.32 -9.04 14.05
CA SER A 125 9.57 -8.56 13.45
C SER A 125 9.45 -7.19 12.79
N GLU A 126 8.56 -6.34 13.32
CA GLU A 126 8.28 -4.96 12.85
C GLU A 126 9.55 -4.19 12.46
N ALA A 127 10.54 -4.10 13.37
CA ALA A 127 11.77 -3.35 13.15
C ALA A 127 12.59 -3.89 11.96
N ALA A 128 12.61 -5.21 11.77
CA ALA A 128 13.33 -5.83 10.66
C ALA A 128 12.62 -5.57 9.33
N VAL A 129 11.28 -5.68 9.31
CA VAL A 129 10.47 -5.38 8.12
C VAL A 129 10.61 -3.91 7.74
N ASN A 130 10.44 -2.98 8.69
CA ASN A 130 10.59 -1.55 8.46
C ASN A 130 11.99 -1.18 7.94
N LYS A 131 13.04 -1.85 8.45
CA LYS A 131 14.41 -1.65 7.95
C LYS A 131 14.57 -2.15 6.51
N GLN A 132 14.02 -3.32 6.19
CA GLN A 132 14.07 -3.87 4.83
C GLN A 132 13.32 -2.99 3.83
N LEU A 133 12.11 -2.56 4.19
CA LEU A 133 11.26 -1.74 3.32
C LEU A 133 11.81 -0.34 3.08
N ASN A 134 12.62 0.21 3.99
CA ASN A 134 13.23 1.54 3.84
C ASN A 134 14.63 1.52 3.21
N ASP A 135 15.28 0.36 3.13
CA ASP A 135 16.55 0.18 2.43
C ASP A 135 16.31 0.16 0.90
N LYS A 136 16.77 1.21 0.22
CA LYS A 136 16.57 1.38 -1.23
C LYS A 136 17.32 0.33 -2.04
N GLU A 137 18.51 -0.06 -1.62
CA GLU A 137 19.32 -1.05 -2.34
C GLU A 137 18.69 -2.43 -2.22
N ARG A 138 18.18 -2.78 -1.04
CA ARG A 138 17.44 -4.04 -0.85
C ARG A 138 16.15 -4.09 -1.66
N VAL A 139 15.38 -3.01 -1.69
CA VAL A 139 14.16 -2.97 -2.50
C VAL A 139 14.47 -3.04 -3.98
N ALA A 140 15.50 -2.33 -4.46
CA ALA A 140 15.93 -2.44 -5.85
C ALA A 140 16.34 -3.87 -6.20
N ALA A 141 17.16 -4.52 -5.38
CA ALA A 141 17.57 -5.91 -5.59
C ALA A 141 16.39 -6.90 -5.53
N ALA A 142 15.38 -6.66 -4.67
CA ALA A 142 14.17 -7.47 -4.63
C ALA A 142 13.36 -7.38 -5.93
N LEU A 143 13.34 -6.20 -6.56
CA LEU A 143 12.66 -5.96 -7.85
C LEU A 143 13.45 -6.46 -9.07
N GLU A 144 14.67 -7.00 -8.88
CA GLU A 144 15.39 -7.73 -9.92
C GLU A 144 15.05 -9.24 -9.91
N ASN A 145 14.40 -9.73 -8.85
CA ASN A 145 14.00 -11.13 -8.75
C ASN A 145 12.67 -11.36 -9.49
N PRO A 146 12.64 -12.12 -10.59
CA PRO A 146 11.42 -12.30 -11.39
C PRO A 146 10.26 -12.88 -10.59
N ASN A 147 10.52 -13.83 -9.67
CA ASN A 147 9.46 -14.43 -8.86
C ASN A 147 8.77 -13.41 -7.94
N LEU A 148 9.54 -12.45 -7.40
CA LEU A 148 8.98 -11.40 -6.56
C LEU A 148 8.25 -10.35 -7.40
N VAL A 149 8.79 -10.02 -8.57
CA VAL A 149 8.15 -9.08 -9.50
C VAL A 149 6.81 -9.62 -9.97
N ASP A 150 6.73 -10.90 -10.37
CA ASP A 150 5.48 -11.53 -10.81
C ASP A 150 4.44 -11.50 -9.69
N MET A 151 4.83 -11.84 -8.46
CA MET A 151 3.94 -11.78 -7.29
C MET A 151 3.47 -10.35 -6.99
N VAL A 152 4.37 -9.37 -7.06
CA VAL A 152 4.01 -7.95 -6.87
C VAL A 152 3.06 -7.50 -7.97
N ASP A 153 3.35 -7.78 -9.23
CA ASP A 153 2.52 -7.37 -10.35
C ASP A 153 1.13 -8.04 -10.31
N GLU A 154 1.02 -9.29 -9.83
CA GLU A 154 -0.27 -9.94 -9.55
C GLU A 154 -1.06 -9.22 -8.44
N CYS A 155 -0.39 -8.81 -7.35
CA CYS A 155 -1.01 -8.04 -6.29
C CYS A 155 -1.47 -6.64 -6.76
N LEU A 156 -0.73 -6.05 -7.70
CA LEU A 156 -1.03 -4.73 -8.28
C LEU A 156 -1.99 -4.79 -9.47
N ALA A 157 -2.34 -5.99 -9.94
CA ALA A 157 -3.21 -6.17 -11.09
C ALA A 157 -4.59 -5.55 -10.80
N PRO A 158 -5.11 -4.71 -11.72
CA PRO A 158 -6.43 -4.13 -11.53
C PRO A 158 -7.48 -5.22 -11.33
N SER A 159 -8.28 -5.06 -10.28
CA SER A 159 -9.50 -5.83 -10.11
C SER A 159 -10.52 -5.28 -11.11
N TYR A 160 -10.46 -5.77 -12.35
CA TYR A 160 -11.51 -5.49 -13.33
C TYR A 160 -12.84 -5.99 -12.76
N CYS A 161 -13.79 -5.08 -12.58
CA CYS A 161 -15.20 -5.42 -12.43
C CYS A 161 -15.76 -5.96 -13.74
#